data_AF-A0A127VH11-F1
#
_entry.id   AF-A0A127VH11-F1
#
_cell.length_a   1.000
_cell.length_b   1.000
_cell.length_c   1.000
_cell.angle_alpha   90.00
_cell.angle_beta   90.00
_cell.angle_gamma   90.00
#
_symmetry.space_group_name_H-M   'P 1'
#
loop_
_entity.id
_entity.type
_entity.pdbx_description
1 polymer ?
#
loop_
_entity_poly.entity_id
_entity_poly.type
_entity_poly.pdbx_seq_one_letter_code
_entity_poly.pdbx_strand_id
1 'polypeptide(L)' 'MNDEPKEKKSANFVKYTGMGFQMLATIGVFAFAGYKIDQYRNNAQMIYAALLGLLGVIISLYQVIRQLNSKD' A
#
# COMPACT_ATOMS: atom_id res chain seq x y z
N MET A 1 -33.99 21.74 -14.49
CA MET A 1 -32.58 21.62 -14.06
C MET A 1 -32.34 20.13 -13.85
N ASN A 2 -31.47 19.50 -14.64
CA ASN A 2 -31.13 18.08 -14.43
C ASN A 2 -30.08 18.00 -13.33
N ASP A 3 -30.47 17.54 -12.15
CA ASP A 3 -29.56 17.14 -11.08
C ASP A 3 -28.94 15.79 -11.44
N GLU A 4 -27.90 15.83 -12.28
CA GLU A 4 -27.10 14.66 -12.61
C GLU A 4 -26.27 14.23 -11.38
N PRO A 5 -26.29 12.94 -10.98
CA PRO A 5 -25.51 12.44 -9.84
C PRO A 5 -24.03 12.28 -10.21
N LYS A 6 -23.31 13.39 -10.44
CA LYS A 6 -21.87 13.39 -10.79
C LYS A 6 -20.97 13.23 -9.56
N GLU A 7 -21.51 13.38 -8.36
CA GLU A 7 -20.76 13.39 -7.10
C GLU A 7 -20.21 12.01 -6.69
N LYS A 8 -20.92 10.91 -7.05
CA LYS A 8 -20.55 9.55 -6.62
C LYS A 8 -19.25 9.05 -7.27
N LYS A 9 -18.98 9.45 -8.52
CA LYS A 9 -17.78 8.98 -9.26
C LYS A 9 -16.50 9.64 -8.73
N SER A 10 -16.58 10.93 -8.40
CA SER A 10 -15.47 11.70 -7.82
C SER A 10 -15.14 11.24 -6.41
N ALA A 11 -16.15 10.96 -5.57
CA ALA A 11 -15.95 10.45 -4.22
C ALA A 11 -15.24 9.10 -4.20
N ASN A 12 -15.57 8.21 -5.15
CA ASN A 12 -14.90 6.90 -5.27
C ASN A 12 -13.44 7.05 -5.70
N PHE A 13 -13.14 7.93 -6.66
CA PHE A 13 -11.76 8.16 -7.10
C PHE A 13 -10.87 8.66 -5.96
N VAL A 14 -11.33 9.68 -5.22
CA VAL A 14 -10.61 10.20 -4.05
C VAL A 14 -10.40 9.11 -3.00
N LYS A 15 -11.39 8.24 -2.80
CA LYS A 15 -11.30 7.11 -1.86
C LYS A 15 -10.26 6.06 -2.28
N TYR A 16 -10.16 5.74 -3.58
CA TYR A 16 -9.14 4.80 -4.08
C TYR A 16 -7.73 5.41 -4.03
N THR A 17 -7.58 6.68 -4.38
CA THR A 17 -6.30 7.40 -4.25
C THR A 17 -5.84 7.46 -2.81
N GLY A 18 -6.74 7.73 -1.86
CA GLY A 18 -6.45 7.71 -0.42
C GLY A 18 -6.00 6.34 0.09
N MET A 19 -6.68 5.26 -0.32
CA MET A 19 -6.25 3.89 -0.02
C MET A 19 -4.88 3.55 -0.63
N GLY A 20 -4.63 3.94 -1.88
CA GLY A 20 -3.34 3.74 -2.54
C GLY A 20 -2.20 4.48 -1.82
N PHE A 21 -2.44 5.69 -1.34
CA PHE A 21 -1.48 6.44 -0.53
C PHE A 21 -1.17 5.73 0.80
N GLN A 22 -2.19 5.18 1.47
CA GLN A 22 -2.01 4.41 2.70
C GLN A 22 -1.19 3.13 2.47
N MET A 23 -1.42 2.43 1.36
CA MET A 23 -0.61 1.27 0.95
C MET A 23 0.84 1.66 0.71
N LEU A 24 1.08 2.74 -0.05
CA LEU A 24 2.42 3.21 -0.36
C LEU A 24 3.17 3.64 0.89
N ALA A 25 2.51 4.33 1.82
CA ALA A 25 3.08 4.68 3.11
C ALA A 25 3.49 3.42 3.91
N THR A 26 2.62 2.41 3.94
CA THR A 26 2.91 1.12 4.61
C THR A 26 4.12 0.44 3.97
N ILE A 27 4.14 0.27 2.65
CA ILE A 27 5.25 -0.34 1.91
C ILE A 27 6.55 0.44 2.14
N GLY A 28 6.50 1.78 2.10
CA GLY A 28 7.64 2.65 2.36
C GLY A 28 8.22 2.47 3.77
N VAL A 29 7.36 2.36 4.78
CA VAL A 29 7.79 2.10 6.18
C VAL A 29 8.45 0.74 6.30
N PHE A 30 7.85 -0.32 5.73
CA PHE A 30 8.44 -1.67 5.77
C PHE A 30 9.77 -1.75 5.00
N ALA A 31 9.86 -1.10 3.84
CA ALA A 31 11.08 -1.05 3.05
C ALA A 31 12.20 -0.28 3.77
N PHE A 32 11.87 0.86 4.39
CA PHE A 32 12.83 1.66 5.16
C PHE A 32 13.29 0.93 6.43
N ALA A 33 12.37 0.25 7.13
CA ALA A 33 12.69 -0.59 8.26
C ALA A 33 13.63 -1.74 7.86
N GLY A 34 13.32 -2.44 6.77
CA GLY A 34 14.17 -3.50 6.23
C GLY A 34 15.56 -2.99 5.80
N TYR A 35 15.62 -1.82 5.16
CA TYR A 35 16.88 -1.18 4.79
C TYR A 35 17.74 -0.84 6.01
N LYS A 36 17.15 -0.29 7.07
CA LYS A 36 17.86 0.02 8.32
C LYS A 36 18.37 -1.25 9.01
N ILE A 37 17.61 -2.35 8.95
CA ILE A 37 18.04 -3.66 9.48
C ILE A 37 19.22 -4.22 8.69
N ASP A 38 19.17 -4.16 7.35
CA ASP A 38 20.29 -4.60 6.51
C ASP A 38 21.57 -3.80 6.75
N GLN A 39 21.45 -2.47 6.91
CA GLN A 39 22.58 -1.61 7.26
C GLN A 39 23.16 -1.95 8.63
N TYR A 40 22.31 -2.17 9.63
CA TYR A 40 22.76 -2.54 10.98
C TYR A 40 23.48 -3.90 11.01
N ARG A 41 23.06 -4.84 10.15
CA ARG A 41 23.67 -6.17 10.04
C ARG A 41 24.95 -6.20 9.18
N ASN A 42 25.37 -5.07 8.60
CA ASN A 42 26.47 -5.00 7.63
C ASN A 42 26.29 -6.00 6.46
N ASN A 43 25.04 -6.35 6.17
CA ASN A 43 24.72 -7.41 5.24
C ASN A 43 24.69 -6.80 3.84
N ALA A 44 25.76 -6.99 3.07
CA ALA A 44 25.92 -6.39 1.73
C ALA A 44 24.79 -6.78 0.76
N GLN A 45 24.04 -7.85 1.02
CA GLN A 45 23.04 -8.40 0.12
C GLN A 45 21.62 -7.83 0.23
N MET A 46 21.34 -6.83 1.09
CA MET A 46 20.00 -6.23 1.23
C MET A 46 18.84 -7.24 1.34
N ILE A 47 19.08 -8.39 2.00
CA ILE A 47 18.15 -9.52 2.00
C ILE A 47 16.93 -9.21 2.85
N TYR A 48 17.11 -8.52 3.98
CA TYR A 48 16.00 -8.22 4.90
C TYR A 48 15.08 -7.14 4.31
N ALA A 49 15.63 -6.12 3.64
CA ALA A 49 14.89 -5.12 2.90
C ALA A 49 14.10 -5.75 1.75
N ALA A 50 14.71 -6.66 0.99
CA ALA A 50 14.03 -7.37 -0.07
C ALA A 50 12.89 -8.26 0.48
N LEU A 51 13.13 -9.00 1.56
CA LEU A 51 12.14 -9.91 2.14
C LEU A 51 10.98 -9.16 2.81
N LEU A 52 11.27 -8.15 3.64
CA LEU A 52 10.26 -7.31 4.30
C LEU A 52 9.51 -6.45 3.28
N GLY A 53 10.19 -5.93 2.27
CA GLY A 53 9.56 -5.19 1.18
C GLY A 53 8.61 -6.08 0.37
N LEU A 54 9.05 -7.27 -0.04
CA LEU A 54 8.22 -8.24 -0.76
C LEU A 54 6.99 -8.66 0.06
N LEU A 55 7.18 -8.99 1.34
CA LEU A 55 6.09 -9.32 2.25
C LEU A 55 5.13 -8.14 2.43
N GLY A 56 5.66 -6.92 2.60
CA GLY A 56 4.87 -5.70 2.74
C GLY A 56 4.00 -5.44 1.51
N VAL A 57 4.54 -5.64 0.30
CA VAL A 57 3.79 -5.51 -0.96
C VAL A 57 2.70 -6.58 -1.05
N ILE A 58 3.01 -7.85 -0.76
CA ILE A 58 2.03 -8.94 -0.82
C ILE A 58 0.88 -8.72 0.17
N ILE A 59 1.21 -8.37 1.42
CA ILE A 59 0.21 -8.10 2.47
C ILE A 59 -0.65 -6.90 2.08
N SER A 60 -0.02 -5.80 1.63
CA SER A 60 -0.72 -4.59 1.19
C SER A 60 -1.69 -4.88 0.04
N LEU A 61 -1.22 -5.60 -0.98
CA LEU A 61 -2.05 -5.96 -2.13
C LEU A 61 -3.20 -6.88 -1.73
N TYR A 62 -2.94 -7.89 -0.89
CA TYR A 62 -3.98 -8.78 -0.37
C TYR A 62 -5.04 -8.01 0.43
N GLN A 63 -4.62 -7.08 1.29
CA GLN A 63 -5.52 -6.28 2.09
C GLN A 63 -6.46 -5.43 1.22
N VAL A 64 -5.93 -4.87 0.14
CA VAL A 64 -6.69 -4.02 -0.79
C VAL A 64 -7.62 -4.83 -1.65
N ILE A 65 -7.16 -5.93 -2.25
CA ILE A 65 -8.02 -6.85 -3.00
C ILE A 65 -9.17 -7.33 -2.10
N ARG A 66 -8.87 -7.69 -0.85
CA ARG A 66 -9.88 -8.08 0.14
C ARG A 66 -10.83 -6.94 0.49
N GLN A 67 -10.35 -5.71 0.72
CA GLN A 67 -11.22 -4.55 1.00
C GLN A 67 -12.12 -4.16 -0.19
N LEU A 68 -11.69 -4.45 -1.40
CA LEU A 68 -12.45 -4.23 -2.62
C LEU A 68 -13.50 -5.33 -2.82
N ASN A 69 -13.15 -6.59 -2.52
CA ASN A 69 -14.01 -7.76 -2.72
C ASN A 69 -14.93 -8.06 -1.52
N SER A 70 -14.66 -7.51 -0.32
CA SER A 70 -15.52 -7.62 0.87
C SER A 70 -16.49 -6.44 1.01
N LYS A 71 -16.70 -5.66 -0.06
CA LYS A 71 -17.69 -4.57 -0.10
C LYS A 71 -19.01 -4.97 -0.77
N ASP A 72 -19.29 -6.27 -0.82
CA ASP A 72 -20.61 -6.82 -1.13
C ASP A 72 -21.47 -6.95 0.15
#